data_AF-A0A0D2BQX9-F1
#
_entry.id   AF-A0A0D2BQX9-F1
#
_cell.length_a   1.000
_cell.length_b   1.000
_cell.length_c   1.000
_cell.angle_alpha   90.00
_cell.angle_beta   90.00
_cell.angle_gamma   90.00
#
_symmetry.space_group_name_H-M   'P 1'
#
loop_
_entity.id
_entity.type
_entity.pdbx_description
1 polymer ?
#
loop_
_entity_poly.entity_id
_entity_poly.type
_entity_poly.pdbx_seq_one_letter_code
_entity_poly.pdbx_strand_id
1 'polypeptide(L)'
;MGRSRTLEYPKTAINKVNRYNVRETYDLEAIHTIINESTYVNVSFNTPDPSNPFPVTLPMIGVAASFDHPSSSLGEPLDIYVHGYVSARLMNLSRKPGGAAADSEPEGLPVTISATKVDGLILSLTPYTHDLNYRSAMLYGYATVVTSPEEKLWAMEAVTNTVVADRWRHTRVPPVSAEMSATSILKVKVVGGSGKIRVGGPRDEKKDTDQAQLVDSIWTGVIPVYEHFADPVPGRDNKVDAVPDHVVKYAKEMRERNQRYAMDVINDTSQD
;
A
#
# COMPACT_ATOMS: atom_id res chain seq x y z
N MET A 1 -30.48 -12.44 6.20
CA MET A 1 -29.43 -11.45 5.85
C MET A 1 -28.53 -12.11 4.83
N GLY A 2 -28.63 -11.72 3.56
CA GLY A 2 -27.79 -12.28 2.50
C GLY A 2 -26.32 -12.00 2.81
N ARG A 3 -25.46 -13.01 2.67
CA ARG A 3 -23.99 -12.81 2.72
C ARG A 3 -23.66 -11.74 1.69
N SER A 4 -23.28 -10.54 2.15
CA SER A 4 -22.74 -9.51 1.27
C SER A 4 -21.60 -10.16 0.49
N ARG A 5 -21.67 -10.15 -0.84
CA ARG A 5 -20.65 -10.76 -1.67
C ARG A 5 -19.46 -9.80 -1.68
N THR A 6 -18.39 -10.21 -1.00
CA THR A 6 -17.09 -9.55 -1.09
C THR A 6 -16.63 -9.51 -2.56
N LEU A 7 -16.22 -8.34 -3.04
CA LEU A 7 -15.70 -8.18 -4.40
C LEU A 7 -14.23 -8.59 -4.43
N GLU A 8 -13.82 -9.21 -5.53
CA GLU A 8 -12.44 -9.67 -5.72
C GLU A 8 -11.92 -9.26 -7.10
N TYR A 9 -10.61 -9.05 -7.20
CA TYR A 9 -9.95 -8.98 -8.49
C TYR A 9 -10.01 -10.33 -9.22
N PRO A 10 -10.23 -10.34 -10.55
CA PRO A 10 -10.16 -11.57 -11.31
C PRO A 10 -8.76 -12.16 -11.26
N LYS A 11 -8.66 -13.48 -11.07
CA LYS A 11 -7.40 -14.21 -11.17
C LYS A 11 -7.02 -14.37 -12.64
N THR A 12 -5.84 -13.90 -13.01
CA THR A 12 -5.26 -13.96 -14.35
C THR A 12 -3.85 -14.53 -14.31
N ALA A 13 -3.24 -14.80 -15.46
CA ALA A 13 -1.84 -15.22 -15.51
C ALA A 13 -0.86 -14.19 -14.91
N ILE A 14 -1.23 -12.90 -14.89
CA ILE A 14 -0.37 -11.80 -14.42
C ILE A 14 -0.32 -11.72 -12.89
N ASN A 15 -1.47 -11.84 -12.22
CA ASN A 15 -1.60 -11.63 -10.77
C ASN A 15 -1.71 -12.91 -9.95
N LYS A 16 -1.82 -14.10 -10.58
CA LYS A 16 -2.00 -15.37 -9.88
C LYS A 16 -0.81 -15.69 -8.97
N VAL A 17 -1.09 -15.85 -7.67
CA VAL A 17 -0.12 -16.34 -6.69
C VAL A 17 0.05 -17.85 -6.84
N ASN A 18 1.30 -18.30 -7.06
CA ASN A 18 1.58 -19.73 -7.28
C ASN A 18 2.08 -20.44 -6.02
N ARG A 19 3.06 -19.85 -5.30
CA ARG A 19 3.69 -20.47 -4.13
C ARG A 19 3.04 -20.00 -2.84
N TYR A 20 2.71 -20.93 -1.94
CA TYR A 20 1.96 -20.67 -0.69
C TYR A 20 0.63 -19.94 -0.98
N ASN A 21 -0.14 -20.45 -1.93
CA ASN A 21 -1.43 -19.88 -2.35
C ASN A 21 -2.49 -19.89 -1.26
N VAL A 22 -2.34 -20.69 -0.19
CA VAL A 22 -3.19 -20.59 1.01
C VAL A 22 -3.12 -19.21 1.69
N ARG A 23 -2.07 -18.42 1.38
CA ARG A 23 -1.85 -17.05 1.87
C ARG A 23 -2.40 -15.99 0.92
N GLU A 24 -2.93 -16.39 -0.24
CA GLU A 24 -3.39 -15.46 -1.27
C GLU A 24 -4.71 -14.80 -0.88
N THR A 25 -4.90 -13.57 -1.30
CA THR A 25 -6.21 -12.91 -1.32
C THR A 25 -6.37 -12.12 -2.60
N TYR A 26 -7.59 -12.05 -3.11
CA TYR A 26 -7.96 -11.16 -4.21
C TYR A 26 -9.07 -10.20 -3.78
N ASP A 27 -9.47 -10.24 -2.50
CA ASP A 27 -10.45 -9.35 -1.91
C ASP A 27 -10.02 -7.88 -2.06
N LEU A 28 -10.91 -7.07 -2.64
CA LEU A 28 -10.66 -5.65 -2.85
C LEU A 28 -10.43 -4.94 -1.52
N GLU A 29 -11.22 -5.24 -0.49
CA GLU A 29 -11.14 -4.55 0.79
C GLU A 29 -9.80 -4.79 1.47
N ALA A 30 -9.35 -6.05 1.55
CA ALA A 30 -8.04 -6.39 2.09
C ALA A 30 -6.90 -5.71 1.31
N ILE A 31 -6.95 -5.74 -0.03
CA ILE A 31 -5.88 -5.17 -0.87
C ILE A 31 -5.83 -3.64 -0.76
N HIS A 32 -6.96 -2.96 -0.87
CA HIS A 32 -7.02 -1.50 -0.73
C HIS A 32 -6.71 -1.04 0.70
N THR A 33 -7.05 -1.84 1.72
CA THR A 33 -6.61 -1.61 3.11
C THR A 33 -5.09 -1.68 3.21
N ILE A 34 -4.43 -2.63 2.54
CA ILE A 34 -2.96 -2.69 2.52
C ILE A 34 -2.35 -1.44 1.88
N ILE A 35 -2.91 -0.96 0.78
CA ILE A 35 -2.48 0.29 0.14
C ILE A 35 -2.65 1.48 1.10
N ASN A 36 -3.86 1.69 1.63
CA ASN A 36 -4.18 2.89 2.41
C ASN A 36 -3.59 2.89 3.83
N GLU A 37 -3.19 1.74 4.36
CA GLU A 37 -2.47 1.65 5.63
C GLU A 37 -0.94 1.71 5.48
N SER A 38 -0.44 1.77 4.24
CA SER A 38 0.99 1.94 3.97
C SER A 38 1.31 3.43 3.87
N THR A 39 2.38 3.85 4.54
CA THR A 39 2.82 5.27 4.54
C THR A 39 3.33 5.73 3.17
N TYR A 40 3.73 4.78 2.33
CA TYR A 40 4.05 4.98 0.93
C TYR A 40 3.76 3.69 0.14
N VAL A 41 3.69 3.82 -1.17
CA VAL A 41 3.64 2.72 -2.13
C VAL A 41 4.85 2.78 -3.05
N ASN A 42 5.26 1.64 -3.58
CA ASN A 42 6.27 1.57 -4.63
C ASN A 42 5.58 1.55 -5.98
N VAL A 43 5.90 2.49 -6.87
CA VAL A 43 5.39 2.53 -8.24
C VAL A 43 6.50 2.12 -9.18
N SER A 44 6.34 0.96 -9.80
CA SER A 44 7.27 0.37 -10.75
C SER A 44 6.79 0.55 -12.19
N PHE A 45 7.68 0.95 -13.10
CA PHE A 45 7.38 1.15 -14.51
C PHE A 45 8.63 0.98 -15.38
N ASN A 46 8.44 0.62 -16.64
CA ASN A 46 9.53 0.55 -17.62
C ASN A 46 9.80 1.91 -18.24
N THR A 47 11.06 2.22 -18.49
CA THR A 47 11.45 3.42 -19.24
C THR A 47 11.60 3.10 -20.72
N PRO A 48 11.26 4.04 -21.63
CA PRO A 48 11.43 3.82 -23.06
C PRO A 48 12.90 3.90 -23.52
N ASP A 49 13.84 4.15 -22.61
CA ASP A 49 15.27 4.19 -22.91
C ASP A 49 15.77 2.77 -23.20
N PRO A 50 16.12 2.45 -24.46
CA PRO A 50 16.55 1.10 -24.84
C PRO A 50 17.90 0.72 -24.21
N SER A 51 18.66 1.69 -23.69
CA SER A 51 19.91 1.43 -22.96
C SER A 51 19.66 1.05 -21.48
N ASN A 52 18.46 1.28 -20.96
CA ASN A 52 18.08 0.90 -19.60
C ASN A 52 17.19 -0.35 -19.61
N PRO A 53 17.74 -1.55 -19.33
CA PRO A 53 16.95 -2.78 -19.29
C PRO A 53 16.14 -2.93 -17.99
N PHE A 54 16.30 -2.02 -17.02
CA PHE A 54 15.73 -2.17 -15.69
C PHE A 54 14.40 -1.41 -15.53
N PRO A 55 13.42 -2.00 -14.83
CA PRO A 55 12.27 -1.25 -14.35
C PRO A 55 12.74 -0.23 -13.31
N VAL A 56 12.09 0.92 -13.32
CA VAL A 56 12.29 1.96 -12.31
C VAL A 56 11.24 1.77 -11.24
N THR A 57 11.63 1.83 -9.97
CA THR A 57 10.70 1.81 -8.84
C THR A 57 10.86 3.08 -8.03
N LEU A 58 9.76 3.81 -7.82
CA LEU A 58 9.72 5.05 -7.06
C LEU A 58 8.86 4.87 -5.81
N PRO A 59 9.36 5.16 -4.59
CA PRO A 59 8.51 5.29 -3.42
C PRO A 59 7.70 6.60 -3.53
N MET A 60 6.38 6.51 -3.40
CA MET A 60 5.45 7.62 -3.56
C MET A 60 4.34 7.55 -2.52
N ILE A 61 3.83 8.70 -2.09
CA ILE A 61 2.59 8.73 -1.31
C ILE A 61 1.45 8.49 -2.29
N GLY A 62 0.63 7.49 -1.99
CA GLY A 62 -0.52 7.09 -2.81
C GLY A 62 -1.74 6.77 -1.97
N VAL A 63 -2.91 6.77 -2.61
CA VAL A 63 -4.19 6.45 -1.99
C VAL A 63 -5.08 5.69 -2.97
N ALA A 64 -5.71 4.62 -2.51
CA ALA A 64 -6.82 3.97 -3.18
C ALA A 64 -8.10 4.77 -2.88
N ALA A 65 -8.71 5.34 -3.92
CA ALA A 65 -9.90 6.18 -3.82
C ALA A 65 -10.66 6.26 -5.17
N SER A 66 -11.86 6.84 -5.16
CA SER A 66 -12.66 7.07 -6.37
C SER A 66 -13.14 8.52 -6.42
N PHE A 67 -12.80 9.22 -7.49
CA PHE A 67 -13.29 10.58 -7.73
C PHE A 67 -14.76 10.58 -8.16
N ASP A 68 -15.13 9.64 -9.03
CA ASP A 68 -16.50 9.52 -9.56
C ASP A 68 -17.49 9.07 -8.46
N HIS A 69 -16.98 8.33 -7.46
CA HIS A 69 -17.75 7.84 -6.31
C HIS A 69 -16.99 8.08 -4.99
N PRO A 70 -16.95 9.32 -4.48
CA PRO A 70 -16.15 9.66 -3.28
C PRO A 70 -16.56 8.91 -1.99
N SER A 71 -17.76 8.34 -1.97
CA SER A 71 -18.29 7.54 -0.86
C SER A 71 -18.00 6.05 -0.98
N SER A 72 -17.30 5.60 -2.03
CA SER A 72 -16.96 4.20 -2.24
C SER A 72 -16.16 3.64 -1.07
N SER A 73 -16.57 2.47 -0.60
CA SER A 73 -15.83 1.71 0.40
C SER A 73 -14.54 1.12 -0.18
N LEU A 74 -13.63 0.66 0.68
CA LEU A 74 -12.42 -0.06 0.23
C LEU A 74 -12.76 -1.41 -0.44
N GLY A 75 -13.96 -1.95 -0.23
CA GLY A 75 -14.44 -3.16 -0.90
C GLY A 75 -14.94 -2.94 -2.33
N GLU A 76 -14.89 -1.71 -2.85
CA GLU A 76 -15.31 -1.37 -4.22
C GLU A 76 -14.12 -1.22 -5.17
N PRO A 77 -14.32 -1.23 -6.50
CA PRO A 77 -13.28 -0.89 -7.45
C PRO A 77 -12.79 0.54 -7.25
N LEU A 78 -11.51 0.71 -6.92
CA LEU A 78 -10.87 2.00 -6.71
C LEU A 78 -9.70 2.19 -7.68
N ASP A 79 -9.37 3.45 -7.96
CA ASP A 79 -8.14 3.83 -8.64
C ASP A 79 -7.08 4.20 -7.61
N ILE A 80 -5.80 4.19 -8.01
CA ILE A 80 -4.73 4.69 -7.15
C ILE A 80 -4.30 6.08 -7.60
N TYR A 81 -4.38 7.06 -6.70
CA TYR A 81 -3.89 8.41 -6.94
C TYR A 81 -2.51 8.58 -6.30
N VAL A 82 -1.53 9.02 -7.08
CA VAL A 82 -0.18 9.35 -6.59
C VAL A 82 0.22 10.75 -7.02
N HIS A 83 0.97 11.47 -6.17
CA HIS A 83 1.42 12.82 -6.46
C HIS A 83 2.91 12.90 -6.74
N GLY A 84 3.33 13.94 -7.46
CA GLY A 84 4.74 14.22 -7.67
C GLY A 84 4.96 15.53 -8.43
N TYR A 85 6.23 15.91 -8.57
CA TYR A 85 6.59 17.12 -9.29
C TYR A 85 6.29 16.99 -10.78
N VAL A 86 5.75 18.05 -11.39
CA VAL A 86 5.23 18.02 -12.76
C VAL A 86 6.26 17.58 -13.81
N SER A 87 7.54 17.88 -13.62
CA SER A 87 8.62 17.49 -14.54
C SER A 87 9.25 16.14 -14.22
N ALA A 88 8.77 15.40 -13.22
CA ALA A 88 9.30 14.08 -12.90
C ALA A 88 9.14 13.12 -14.10
N ARG A 89 10.10 12.21 -14.26
CA ARG A 89 10.14 11.27 -15.39
C ARG A 89 8.83 10.47 -15.53
N LEU A 90 8.30 9.96 -14.42
CA LEU A 90 7.02 9.24 -14.40
C LEU A 90 5.87 10.10 -14.96
N MET A 91 5.75 11.35 -14.51
CA MET A 91 4.72 12.30 -14.99
C MET A 91 4.84 12.60 -16.48
N ASN A 92 6.08 12.77 -16.97
CA ASN A 92 6.35 13.00 -18.39
C ASN A 92 5.97 11.79 -19.25
N LEU A 93 6.26 10.57 -18.78
CA LEU A 93 5.93 9.35 -19.50
C LEU A 93 4.43 9.09 -19.53
N SER A 94 3.71 9.35 -18.44
CA SER A 94 2.25 9.22 -18.37
C SER A 94 1.47 10.23 -19.21
N ARG A 95 2.11 11.31 -19.70
CA ARG A 95 1.50 12.22 -20.69
C ARG A 95 1.53 11.68 -22.10
N LYS A 96 2.45 10.76 -22.39
CA LYS A 96 2.58 10.16 -23.71
C LYS A 96 1.73 8.90 -23.74
N PRO A 97 0.88 8.72 -24.76
CA PRO A 97 0.29 7.43 -25.10
C PRO A 97 1.36 6.33 -25.01
N GLY A 98 1.18 5.36 -24.10
CA GLY A 98 1.96 4.12 -24.13
C GLY A 98 1.71 3.43 -25.48
N GLY A 99 2.72 2.76 -26.03
CA GLY A 99 2.67 2.12 -27.35
C GLY A 99 1.56 1.08 -27.46
N ALA A 100 0.37 1.54 -27.80
CA ALA A 100 -0.72 0.75 -28.30
C ALA A 100 -0.47 0.42 -29.79
N ALA A 101 -1.02 -0.69 -30.25
CA ALA A 101 -1.21 -0.88 -31.70
C ALA A 101 -1.97 0.34 -32.25
N ALA A 102 -1.72 0.70 -33.52
CA ALA A 102 -2.19 1.95 -34.13
C ALA A 102 -3.71 2.20 -34.09
N ASP A 103 -4.50 1.20 -33.66
CA ASP A 103 -5.97 1.18 -33.67
C ASP A 103 -6.64 1.12 -32.28
N SER A 104 -5.90 1.25 -31.16
CA SER A 104 -6.53 1.34 -29.83
C SER A 104 -6.21 2.64 -29.10
N GLU A 105 -7.19 3.18 -28.36
CA GLU A 105 -6.97 4.32 -27.48
C GLU A 105 -5.87 3.99 -26.45
N PRO A 106 -4.97 4.94 -26.17
CA PRO A 106 -3.89 4.68 -25.23
C PRO A 106 -4.41 4.55 -23.80
N GLU A 107 -4.25 3.37 -23.21
CA GLU A 107 -4.70 3.04 -21.86
C GLU A 107 -3.97 3.85 -20.76
N GLY A 108 -2.78 4.38 -21.07
CA GLY A 108 -1.89 5.10 -20.16
C GLY A 108 -0.51 4.44 -20.09
N LEU A 109 0.34 4.88 -19.15
CA LEU A 109 1.62 4.23 -18.88
C LEU A 109 1.38 2.96 -18.03
N PRO A 110 1.76 1.75 -18.47
CA PRO A 110 1.65 0.56 -17.63
C PRO A 110 2.52 0.67 -16.38
N VAL A 111 1.93 0.45 -15.22
CA VAL A 111 2.60 0.48 -13.92
C VAL A 111 2.21 -0.71 -13.05
N THR A 112 3.12 -1.07 -12.15
CA THR A 112 2.86 -1.99 -11.03
C THR A 112 3.01 -1.21 -9.74
N ILE A 113 2.02 -1.28 -8.86
CA ILE A 113 2.06 -0.67 -7.53
C ILE A 113 2.21 -1.78 -6.51
N SER A 114 3.13 -1.62 -5.57
CA SER A 114 3.29 -2.56 -4.46
C SER A 114 3.37 -1.88 -3.10
N ALA A 115 2.81 -2.55 -2.10
CA ALA A 115 2.88 -2.17 -0.71
C ALA A 115 3.10 -3.41 0.15
N THR A 116 3.88 -3.30 1.23
CA THR A 116 4.16 -4.43 2.13
C THR A 116 4.35 -3.91 3.54
N LYS A 117 3.75 -4.60 4.51
CA LYS A 117 3.97 -4.41 5.94
C LYS A 117 4.47 -5.73 6.53
N VAL A 118 5.44 -5.63 7.44
CA VAL A 118 5.95 -6.77 8.22
C VAL A 118 5.38 -6.66 9.61
N ASP A 119 4.75 -7.73 10.06
CA ASP A 119 3.98 -7.78 11.31
C ASP A 119 4.64 -8.69 12.38
N GLY A 120 5.61 -9.54 11.98
CA GLY A 120 6.39 -10.32 12.93
C GLY A 120 7.53 -11.12 12.30
N LEU A 121 8.60 -11.35 13.07
CA LEU A 121 9.76 -12.19 12.70
C LEU A 121 9.60 -13.58 13.32
N ILE A 122 9.62 -14.62 12.50
CA ILE A 122 9.28 -15.98 12.96
C ILE A 122 10.54 -16.81 13.09
N LEU A 123 10.78 -17.24 14.31
CA LEU A 123 11.96 -17.96 14.74
C LEU A 123 11.57 -19.42 15.01
N SER A 124 12.18 -20.33 14.28
CA SER A 124 11.83 -21.75 14.19
C SER A 124 13.03 -22.62 14.56
N LEU A 125 12.83 -23.94 14.66
CA LEU A 125 13.89 -24.89 15.07
C LEU A 125 15.03 -25.02 14.05
N THR A 126 14.74 -24.74 12.77
CA THR A 126 15.74 -24.89 11.69
C THR A 126 15.85 -23.63 10.85
N PRO A 127 17.01 -23.37 10.21
CA PRO A 127 17.18 -22.27 9.28
C PRO A 127 16.19 -22.28 8.10
N TYR A 128 15.58 -23.43 7.81
CA TYR A 128 14.70 -23.62 6.66
C TYR A 128 13.27 -23.11 6.89
N THR A 129 12.81 -23.10 8.15
CA THR A 129 11.41 -22.81 8.53
C THR A 129 11.18 -21.39 9.06
N HIS A 130 12.23 -20.55 9.10
CA HIS A 130 12.11 -19.13 9.41
C HIS A 130 11.23 -18.41 8.38
N ASP A 131 10.42 -17.46 8.83
CA ASP A 131 9.49 -16.72 7.97
C ASP A 131 9.14 -15.36 8.58
N LEU A 132 8.24 -14.62 7.95
CA LEU A 132 7.72 -13.33 8.42
C LEU A 132 6.20 -13.36 8.45
N ASN A 133 5.54 -12.89 9.51
CA ASN A 133 4.17 -12.41 9.35
C ASN A 133 4.21 -11.12 8.53
N TYR A 134 3.39 -11.05 7.48
CA TYR A 134 3.35 -9.91 6.57
C TYR A 134 2.01 -9.81 5.86
N ARG A 135 1.75 -8.63 5.32
CA ARG A 135 0.67 -8.37 4.36
C ARG A 135 1.22 -7.54 3.22
N SER A 136 0.98 -8.00 2.01
CA SER A 136 1.46 -7.39 0.78
C SER A 136 0.35 -7.28 -0.25
N ALA A 137 0.40 -6.22 -1.05
CA ALA A 137 -0.50 -5.98 -2.16
C ALA A 137 0.31 -5.66 -3.41
N MET A 138 -0.14 -6.21 -4.53
CA MET A 138 0.33 -5.94 -5.88
C MET A 138 -0.86 -5.48 -6.72
N LEU A 139 -0.79 -4.29 -7.31
CA LEU A 139 -1.79 -3.76 -8.22
C LEU A 139 -1.16 -3.49 -9.58
N TYR A 140 -1.88 -3.81 -10.64
CA TYR A 140 -1.48 -3.60 -12.02
C TYR A 140 -2.46 -2.64 -12.66
N GLY A 141 -1.95 -1.65 -13.38
CA GLY A 141 -2.81 -0.61 -13.94
C GLY A 141 -2.10 0.29 -14.92
N TYR A 142 -2.84 1.31 -15.34
CA TYR A 142 -2.36 2.29 -16.31
C TYR A 142 -2.46 3.68 -15.72
N ALA A 143 -1.31 4.36 -15.65
CA ALA A 143 -1.18 5.69 -15.09
C ALA A 143 -1.44 6.76 -16.16
N THR A 144 -2.37 7.66 -15.87
CA THR A 144 -2.67 8.86 -16.66
C THR A 144 -2.59 10.11 -15.79
N VAL A 145 -2.26 11.25 -16.40
CA VAL A 145 -2.24 12.53 -15.68
C VAL A 145 -3.67 13.02 -15.47
N VAL A 146 -4.00 13.39 -14.23
CA VAL A 146 -5.27 14.07 -13.92
C VAL A 146 -5.25 15.48 -14.52
N THR A 147 -6.18 15.75 -15.45
CA THR A 147 -6.28 17.03 -16.16
C THR A 147 -7.44 17.89 -15.69
N SER A 148 -8.51 17.28 -15.16
CA SER A 148 -9.63 18.01 -14.57
C SER A 148 -9.17 18.80 -13.34
N PRO A 149 -9.39 20.13 -13.28
CA PRO A 149 -9.04 20.92 -12.11
C PRO A 149 -9.74 20.45 -10.82
N GLU A 150 -10.98 19.98 -10.94
CA GLU A 150 -11.78 19.49 -9.81
C GLU A 150 -11.23 18.16 -9.27
N GLU A 151 -10.99 17.18 -10.16
CA GLU A 151 -10.39 15.89 -9.78
C GLU A 151 -8.99 16.09 -9.20
N LYS A 152 -8.21 17.02 -9.76
CA LYS A 152 -6.87 17.32 -9.25
C LYS A 152 -6.91 17.88 -7.83
N LEU A 153 -7.81 18.82 -7.55
CA LEU A 153 -7.96 19.40 -6.22
C LEU A 153 -8.43 18.34 -5.21
N TRP A 154 -9.44 17.54 -5.58
CA TRP A 154 -9.93 16.42 -4.78
C TRP A 154 -8.81 15.40 -4.48
N ALA A 155 -8.03 15.02 -5.49
CA ALA A 155 -6.95 14.05 -5.32
C ALA A 155 -5.80 14.61 -4.47
N MET A 156 -5.49 15.91 -4.57
CA MET A 156 -4.53 16.57 -3.69
C MET A 156 -4.99 16.53 -2.23
N GLU A 157 -6.29 16.76 -1.98
CA GLU A 157 -6.87 16.62 -0.64
C GLU A 157 -6.77 15.17 -0.15
N ALA A 158 -7.19 14.19 -0.96
CA ALA A 158 -7.13 12.77 -0.61
C ALA A 158 -5.71 12.31 -0.26
N VAL A 159 -4.73 12.66 -1.10
CA VAL A 159 -3.30 12.35 -0.86
C VAL A 159 -2.74 13.09 0.35
N THR A 160 -3.14 14.34 0.60
CA THR A 160 -2.68 15.07 1.80
C THR A 160 -3.19 14.40 3.07
N ASN A 161 -4.43 13.92 3.05
CA ASN A 161 -5.07 13.25 4.18
C ASN A 161 -4.52 11.84 4.46
N THR A 162 -3.68 11.26 3.58
CA THR A 162 -2.95 10.02 3.91
C THR A 162 -1.71 10.27 4.77
N VAL A 163 -1.14 11.48 4.74
CA VAL A 163 0.01 11.84 5.59
C VAL A 163 -0.41 11.87 7.06
N VAL A 164 -1.50 12.56 7.34
CA VAL A 164 -2.22 12.57 8.62
C VAL A 164 -3.69 12.72 8.29
N ALA A 165 -4.53 11.92 8.95
CA ALA A 165 -5.97 12.00 8.74
C ALA A 165 -6.44 13.44 8.93
N ASP A 166 -7.22 13.93 7.96
CA ASP A 166 -7.84 15.26 8.02
C ASP A 166 -6.83 16.44 8.06
N ARG A 167 -5.64 16.22 7.52
CA ARG A 167 -4.59 17.25 7.47
C ARG A 167 -4.96 18.42 6.57
N TRP A 168 -5.63 18.18 5.44
CA TRP A 168 -5.90 19.19 4.42
C TRP A 168 -6.58 20.44 4.98
N ARG A 169 -7.71 20.28 5.70
CA ARG A 169 -8.47 21.40 6.29
C ARG A 169 -7.72 22.15 7.40
N HIS A 170 -6.65 21.55 7.93
CA HIS A 170 -5.78 22.12 8.96
C HIS A 170 -4.51 22.74 8.35
N THR A 171 -4.56 23.14 7.08
CA THR A 171 -3.51 23.88 6.37
C THR A 171 -4.11 25.09 5.63
N ARG A 172 -3.26 25.91 4.99
CA ARG A 172 -3.73 27.01 4.15
C ARG A 172 -4.30 26.44 2.85
N VAL A 173 -5.61 26.59 2.66
CA VAL A 173 -6.35 26.14 1.48
C VAL A 173 -7.14 27.28 0.84
N PRO A 174 -7.41 27.25 -0.48
CA PRO A 174 -6.88 26.29 -1.46
C PRO A 174 -5.38 26.54 -1.76
N PRO A 175 -4.68 25.58 -2.41
CA PRO A 175 -3.34 25.81 -2.94
C PRO A 175 -3.32 26.99 -3.91
N VAL A 176 -2.25 27.79 -3.90
CA VAL A 176 -2.10 28.89 -4.86
C VAL A 176 -1.75 28.37 -6.24
N SER A 177 -1.95 29.20 -7.28
CA SER A 177 -1.74 28.79 -8.68
C SER A 177 -0.35 28.19 -8.95
N ALA A 178 0.70 28.73 -8.34
CA ALA A 178 2.06 28.19 -8.48
C ALA A 178 2.19 26.76 -7.94
N GLU A 179 1.56 26.45 -6.80
CA GLU A 179 1.55 25.11 -6.20
C GLU A 179 0.74 24.14 -7.07
N MET A 180 -0.38 24.60 -7.61
CA MET A 180 -1.20 23.83 -8.55
C MET A 180 -0.45 23.53 -9.86
N SER A 181 0.36 24.46 -10.37
CA SER A 181 1.14 24.26 -11.61
C SER A 181 2.34 23.35 -11.41
N ALA A 182 3.00 23.41 -10.24
CA ALA A 182 4.18 22.59 -9.93
C ALA A 182 3.84 21.14 -9.58
N THR A 183 2.62 20.89 -9.09
CA THR A 183 2.15 19.56 -8.67
C THR A 183 1.46 18.83 -9.81
N SER A 184 1.78 17.56 -10.02
CA SER A 184 1.05 16.66 -10.91
C SER A 184 0.49 15.48 -10.11
N ILE A 185 -0.72 15.07 -10.44
CA ILE A 185 -1.36 13.86 -9.90
C ILE A 185 -1.49 12.86 -11.03
N LEU A 186 -1.17 11.60 -10.75
CA LEU A 186 -1.51 10.48 -11.61
C LEU A 186 -2.68 9.73 -11.02
N LYS A 187 -3.62 9.36 -11.89
CA LYS A 187 -4.63 8.36 -11.65
C LYS A 187 -4.16 7.06 -12.27
N VAL A 188 -4.09 6.01 -11.49
CA VAL A 188 -3.78 4.67 -11.97
C VAL A 188 -5.06 3.87 -12.01
N LYS A 189 -5.57 3.65 -13.23
CA LYS A 189 -6.70 2.77 -13.46
C LYS A 189 -6.27 1.34 -13.18
N VAL A 190 -6.76 0.76 -12.09
CA VAL A 190 -6.40 -0.60 -11.68
C VAL A 190 -7.17 -1.61 -12.53
N VAL A 191 -6.45 -2.54 -13.14
CA VAL A 191 -7.03 -3.60 -13.99
C VAL A 191 -6.84 -5.00 -13.42
N GLY A 192 -6.01 -5.14 -12.39
CA GLY A 192 -5.83 -6.38 -11.67
C GLY A 192 -5.06 -6.17 -10.38
N GLY A 193 -5.22 -7.08 -9.43
CA GLY A 193 -4.51 -7.04 -8.18
C GLY A 193 -4.42 -8.39 -7.51
N SER A 194 -3.47 -8.56 -6.60
CA SER A 194 -3.38 -9.69 -5.70
C SER A 194 -2.74 -9.28 -4.39
N GLY A 195 -3.18 -9.91 -3.32
CA GLY A 195 -2.61 -9.78 -1.99
C GLY A 195 -2.02 -11.09 -1.51
N LYS A 196 -1.09 -10.99 -0.57
CA LYS A 196 -0.55 -12.15 0.14
C LYS A 196 -0.34 -11.80 1.61
N ILE A 197 -0.95 -12.59 2.48
CA ILE A 197 -1.00 -12.35 3.92
C ILE A 197 -0.56 -13.62 4.65
N ARG A 198 0.47 -13.50 5.48
CA ARG A 198 0.91 -14.58 6.39
C ARG A 198 0.63 -14.17 7.83
N VAL A 199 -0.02 -15.06 8.56
CA VAL A 199 -0.30 -14.96 10.00
C VAL A 199 0.15 -16.24 10.72
N GLY A 200 0.11 -16.23 12.05
CA GLY A 200 0.41 -17.37 12.91
C GLY A 200 1.89 -17.50 13.32
N GLY A 201 2.20 -18.62 13.97
CA GLY A 201 3.51 -18.88 14.58
C GLY A 201 4.53 -19.65 13.70
N PRO A 202 5.61 -20.16 14.33
CA PRO A 202 6.53 -21.11 13.72
C PRO A 202 5.83 -22.40 13.29
N ARG A 203 6.30 -23.01 12.19
CA ARG A 203 5.78 -24.28 11.66
C ARG A 203 6.92 -25.21 11.32
N ASP A 204 7.47 -25.81 12.36
CA ASP A 204 8.55 -26.77 12.23
C ASP A 204 8.05 -28.12 11.75
N GLU A 205 8.89 -28.84 11.02
CA GLU A 205 8.53 -30.16 10.50
C GLU A 205 8.50 -31.19 11.63
N LYS A 206 7.63 -32.18 11.51
CA LYS A 206 7.48 -33.24 12.52
C LYS A 206 8.81 -33.93 12.87
N LYS A 207 9.67 -34.13 11.87
CA LYS A 207 11.00 -34.74 12.04
C LYS A 207 11.90 -33.95 13.01
N ASP A 208 11.70 -32.65 13.12
CA ASP A 208 12.47 -31.74 13.97
C ASP A 208 11.80 -31.59 15.33
N THR A 209 10.46 -31.48 15.37
CA THR A 209 9.70 -31.40 16.63
C THR A 209 9.72 -32.71 17.44
N ASP A 210 9.90 -33.87 16.79
CA ASP A 210 10.02 -35.17 17.48
C ASP A 210 11.43 -35.36 18.10
N GLN A 211 12.39 -34.47 17.83
CA GLN A 211 13.74 -34.53 18.42
C GLN A 211 13.80 -33.70 19.71
N ALA A 212 13.64 -34.36 20.87
CA ALA A 212 13.63 -33.71 22.18
C ALA A 212 14.86 -32.80 22.42
N GLN A 213 16.06 -33.26 22.05
CA GLN A 213 17.27 -32.45 22.18
C GLN A 213 17.17 -31.12 21.42
N LEU A 214 16.57 -31.12 20.23
CA LEU A 214 16.43 -29.93 19.40
C LEU A 214 15.42 -28.96 20.04
N VAL A 215 14.25 -29.48 20.42
CA VAL A 215 13.16 -28.69 21.03
C VAL A 215 13.58 -28.10 22.38
N ASP A 216 14.35 -28.83 23.18
CA ASP A 216 14.80 -28.37 24.50
C ASP A 216 15.96 -27.37 24.43
N SER A 217 16.67 -27.29 23.31
CA SER A 217 17.86 -26.44 23.15
C SER A 217 17.67 -25.19 22.30
N ILE A 218 16.59 -25.11 21.51
CA ILE A 218 16.33 -24.02 20.58
C ILE A 218 15.01 -23.33 20.92
N TRP A 219 15.08 -22.03 21.17
CA TRP A 219 13.89 -21.21 21.37
C TRP A 219 13.19 -20.96 20.02
N THR A 220 11.87 -21.14 19.99
CA THR A 220 11.00 -20.77 18.86
C THR A 220 9.97 -19.75 19.31
N GLY A 221 9.51 -18.92 18.37
CA GLY A 221 8.50 -17.91 18.66
C GLY A 221 8.43 -16.84 17.60
N VAL A 222 7.75 -15.74 17.93
CA VAL A 222 7.61 -14.60 17.03
C VAL A 222 8.00 -13.32 17.75
N ILE A 223 8.80 -12.48 17.09
CA ILE A 223 9.05 -11.10 17.51
C ILE A 223 8.05 -10.22 16.76
N PRO A 224 7.05 -9.60 17.43
CA PRO A 224 6.11 -8.70 16.76
C PRO A 224 6.84 -7.49 16.16
N VAL A 225 6.46 -7.11 14.96
CA VAL A 225 7.00 -5.93 14.25
C VAL A 225 5.84 -5.02 13.89
N TYR A 226 5.95 -3.73 14.16
CA TYR A 226 4.94 -2.75 13.77
C TYR A 226 5.52 -1.35 13.69
N GLU A 227 4.92 -0.48 12.87
CA GLU A 227 5.30 0.93 12.82
C GLU A 227 4.80 1.67 14.05
N HIS A 228 5.73 2.29 14.78
CA HIS A 228 5.44 3.06 15.98
C HIS A 228 5.42 4.57 15.68
N PHE A 229 4.23 5.17 15.67
CA PHE A 229 4.05 6.60 15.46
C PHE A 229 4.29 7.35 16.78
N ALA A 230 5.49 7.91 16.97
CA ALA A 230 5.89 8.64 18.17
C ALA A 230 5.11 9.95 18.38
N ASP A 231 5.36 10.60 19.51
CA ASP A 231 4.69 11.86 19.84
C ASP A 231 5.16 12.99 18.90
N PRO A 232 4.26 13.88 18.44
CA PRO A 232 4.62 14.90 17.45
C PRO A 232 5.66 15.88 17.98
N VAL A 233 6.70 16.13 17.17
CA VAL A 233 7.77 17.09 17.49
C VAL A 233 7.53 18.39 16.72
N PRO A 234 7.51 19.55 17.38
CA PRO A 234 7.29 20.82 16.70
C PRO A 234 8.44 21.15 15.74
N GLY A 235 8.10 21.71 14.57
CA GLY A 235 9.08 22.23 13.64
C GLY A 235 9.79 23.47 14.18
N ARG A 236 11.00 23.75 13.68
CA ARG A 236 11.86 24.86 14.14
C ARG A 236 11.15 26.22 14.19
N ASP A 237 10.33 26.52 13.18
CA ASP A 237 9.64 27.80 13.03
C ASP A 237 8.17 27.75 13.49
N ASN A 238 7.74 26.64 14.13
CA ASN A 238 6.39 26.52 14.66
C ASN A 238 6.17 27.53 15.81
N LYS A 239 5.07 28.25 15.75
CA LYS A 239 4.65 29.22 16.78
C LYS A 239 3.36 28.83 17.50
N VAL A 240 2.80 27.67 17.17
CA VAL A 240 1.60 27.14 17.83
C VAL A 240 2.05 26.35 19.05
N ASP A 241 1.63 26.78 20.25
CA ASP A 241 2.09 26.22 21.52
C ASP A 241 1.72 24.74 21.71
N ALA A 242 0.47 24.39 21.37
CA ALA A 242 -0.04 23.03 21.50
C ALA A 242 -0.10 22.32 20.15
N VAL A 243 0.24 21.03 20.14
CA VAL A 243 0.00 20.18 18.98
C VAL A 243 -1.51 20.03 18.78
N PRO A 244 -2.05 20.22 17.55
CA PRO A 244 -3.48 20.05 17.31
C PRO A 244 -3.97 18.64 17.66
N ASP A 245 -5.13 18.55 18.30
CA ASP A 245 -5.70 17.29 18.80
C ASP A 245 -5.78 16.19 17.73
N HIS A 246 -6.13 16.53 16.48
CA HIS A 246 -6.22 15.56 15.39
C HIS A 246 -4.86 14.88 15.10
N VAL A 247 -3.74 15.59 15.27
CA VAL A 247 -2.39 15.04 15.04
C VAL A 247 -2.00 14.11 16.18
N VAL A 248 -2.23 14.52 17.43
CA VAL A 248 -1.97 13.68 18.61
C VAL A 248 -2.81 12.41 18.56
N LYS A 249 -4.11 12.56 18.27
CA LYS A 249 -5.06 11.46 18.14
C LYS A 249 -4.63 10.49 17.03
N TYR A 250 -4.29 10.99 15.85
CA TYR A 250 -3.84 10.16 14.73
C TYR A 250 -2.60 9.32 15.09
N ALA A 251 -1.56 9.95 15.65
CA ALA A 251 -0.34 9.22 16.03
C ALA A 251 -0.62 8.12 17.07
N LYS A 252 -1.46 8.41 18.07
CA LYS A 252 -1.89 7.44 19.08
C LYS A 252 -2.68 6.29 18.47
N GLU A 253 -3.71 6.59 17.67
CA GLU A 253 -4.57 5.58 17.05
C GLU A 253 -3.79 4.67 16.11
N MET A 254 -2.85 5.21 15.31
CA MET A 254 -2.00 4.42 14.43
C MET A 254 -1.09 3.49 15.21
N ARG A 255 -0.42 3.99 16.26
CA ARG A 255 0.44 3.17 17.12
C ARG A 255 -0.32 2.03 17.77
N GLU A 256 -1.46 2.32 18.39
CA GLU A 256 -2.27 1.30 19.06
C GLU A 256 -2.85 0.28 18.07
N ARG A 257 -3.33 0.73 16.92
CA ARG A 257 -3.86 -0.15 15.88
C ARG A 257 -2.78 -1.07 15.32
N ASN A 258 -1.61 -0.53 14.98
CA ASN A 258 -0.51 -1.31 14.42
C ASN A 258 0.00 -2.34 15.44
N GLN A 259 0.11 -1.96 16.72
CA GLN A 259 0.46 -2.88 17.80
C GLN A 259 -0.59 -3.99 17.97
N ARG A 260 -1.88 -3.65 18.01
CA ARG A 260 -2.96 -4.65 18.09
C ARG A 260 -2.90 -5.63 16.94
N TYR A 261 -2.83 -5.14 15.69
CA TYR A 261 -2.76 -5.98 14.50
C TYR A 261 -1.59 -6.98 14.58
N ALA A 262 -0.38 -6.50 14.89
CA ALA A 262 0.80 -7.36 15.00
C ALA A 262 0.65 -8.45 16.08
N MET A 263 0.00 -8.15 17.20
CA MET A 263 -0.27 -9.14 18.25
C MET A 263 -1.39 -10.12 17.86
N ASP A 264 -2.43 -9.64 17.19
CA ASP A 264 -3.57 -10.46 16.75
C ASP A 264 -3.12 -11.48 15.72
N VAL A 265 -2.35 -11.08 14.70
CA VAL A 265 -1.89 -12.00 13.65
C VAL A 265 -0.94 -13.07 14.15
N ILE A 266 -0.22 -12.84 15.25
CA ILE A 266 0.66 -13.87 15.84
C ILE A 266 -0.16 -15.00 16.47
N ASN A 267 -1.33 -14.66 17.04
CA ASN A 267 -2.23 -15.60 17.68
C ASN A 267 -3.27 -16.19 16.71
N ASP A 268 -3.25 -15.77 15.44
CA ASP A 268 -4.17 -16.24 14.41
C ASP A 268 -3.74 -17.63 13.90
N THR A 269 -4.57 -18.63 14.18
CA THR A 269 -4.36 -20.03 13.78
C THR A 269 -5.12 -20.40 12.50
N SER A 270 -5.71 -19.44 11.79
CA SER A 270 -6.55 -19.70 10.60
C SER A 270 -5.76 -20.31 9.44
N GLN A 271 -4.44 -20.17 9.44
CA GLN A 271 -3.57 -20.72 8.42
C GLN A 271 -2.90 -22.04 8.85
N ASP A 272 -3.07 -22.50 10.09
CA ASP A 272 -2.32 -23.64 10.66
C ASP A 272 -2.63 -24.98 9.97
#